data_AF-A0AB34Z3C8-F1
#
_entry.id   AF-A0AB34Z3C8-F1
#
_cell.length_a   1.000
_cell.length_b   1.000
_cell.length_c   1.000
_cell.angle_alpha   90.00
_cell.angle_beta   90.00
_cell.angle_gamma   90.00
#
_symmetry.space_group_name_H-M   'P 1'
#
loop_
_entity.id
_entity.type
_entity.pdbx_description
1 polymer ?
#
loop_
_entity_poly.entity_id
_entity_poly.type
_entity_poly.pdbx_seq_one_letter_code
_entity_poly.pdbx_strand_id
1 'polypeptide(L)' 'MEGAAVGHVSHIFNVPFIVIRSICDIVNKEKNEVEYNKFFELAAFNSAKVVQEI' A
#
# COMPACT_ATOMS: atom_id res chain seq x y z
N MET A 1 5.84 3.90 -0.13
CA MET A 1 6.37 5.04 -0.92
C MET A 1 6.76 4.65 -2.36
N GLU A 2 6.42 3.44 -2.81
CA GLU A 2 7.04 2.82 -4.01
C GLU A 2 6.11 2.79 -5.24
N GLY A 3 4.81 3.10 -5.07
CA GLY A 3 3.79 2.84 -6.09
C GLY A 3 4.07 3.53 -7.44
N ALA A 4 4.52 4.78 -7.42
CA ALA A 4 4.84 5.52 -8.64
C ALA A 4 6.13 5.01 -9.31
N ALA A 5 7.13 4.56 -8.54
CA ALA A 5 8.36 4.02 -9.10
C ALA A 5 8.09 2.69 -9.84
N VAL A 6 7.30 1.79 -9.23
CA VAL A 6 6.84 0.56 -9.89
C VAL A 6 6.02 0.91 -11.14
N GLY A 7 5.07 1.84 -11.00
CA GLY A 7 4.22 2.27 -12.11
C GLY A 7 4.99 2.89 -13.29
N HIS A 8 6.04 3.65 -13.00
CA HIS A 8 6.90 4.23 -14.04
C HIS A 8 7.63 3.14 -14.84
N VAL A 9 8.18 2.13 -14.16
CA VAL A 9 8.83 0.99 -14.83
C VAL A 9 7.80 0.21 -15.65
N SER A 10 6.64 -0.10 -15.09
CA SER A 10 5.54 -0.77 -15.80
C SER A 10 5.11 0.00 -17.05
N HIS A 11 5.03 1.32 -16.97
CA HIS A 11 4.73 2.19 -18.11
C HIS A 11 5.78 2.10 -19.22
N ILE A 12 7.08 2.18 -18.88
CA ILE A 12 8.18 2.07 -19.85
C ILE A 12 8.11 0.76 -20.65
N PHE A 13 7.74 -0.34 -19.98
CA PHE A 13 7.67 -1.67 -20.59
C PHE A 13 6.28 -2.03 -21.15
N ASN A 14 5.33 -1.09 -21.18
CA ASN A 14 3.94 -1.33 -21.60
C ASN A 14 3.28 -2.52 -20.87
N VAL A 15 3.59 -2.70 -19.59
CA VAL A 15 2.98 -3.73 -18.73
C VAL A 15 1.84 -3.09 -17.94
N PRO A 16 0.58 -3.55 -18.10
CA PRO A 16 -0.51 -3.11 -17.25
C PRO A 16 -0.21 -3.37 -15.78
N PHE A 17 -0.44 -2.38 -14.90
CA PHE A 17 -0.18 -2.51 -13.47
C PHE A 17 -1.28 -1.87 -12.63
N ILE A 18 -1.44 -2.36 -11.41
CA ILE A 18 -2.31 -1.79 -10.38
C ILE A 18 -1.61 -1.89 -9.02
N VAL A 19 -1.78 -0.88 -8.16
CA VAL A 19 -1.28 -0.90 -6.78
C VAL A 19 -2.45 -1.10 -5.83
N ILE A 20 -2.42 -2.20 -5.08
CA ILE A 20 -3.40 -2.49 -4.02
C ILE A 20 -2.68 -2.39 -2.68
N ARG A 21 -3.19 -1.54 -1.79
CA ARG A 21 -2.67 -1.30 -0.44
C ARG A 21 -3.81 -1.05 0.54
N SER A 22 -3.54 -1.25 1.82
CA SER A 22 -4.44 -0.87 2.91
C SER A 22 -3.82 0.25 3.76
N ILE A 23 -4.68 1.04 4.41
CA ILE A 23 -4.28 2.18 5.24
C ILE A 23 -3.83 1.67 6.61
N CYS A 24 -2.65 2.07 7.06
CA CYS A 24 -2.13 1.78 8.42
C CYS A 24 -2.04 3.03 9.30
N ASP A 25 -2.08 4.24 8.73
CA ASP A 25 -2.09 5.49 9.46
C ASP A 25 -2.75 6.61 8.65
N ILE A 26 -3.04 7.72 9.31
CA ILE A 26 -3.48 8.96 8.67
C ILE A 26 -2.39 10.00 8.90
N VAL A 27 -1.76 10.44 7.81
CA VAL A 27 -0.74 11.50 7.84
C VAL A 27 -1.32 12.79 8.44
N ASN A 28 -0.46 13.60 9.06
CA ASN A 28 -0.82 14.86 9.74
C ASN A 28 -1.76 14.71 10.95
N LYS A 29 -1.92 13.49 11.46
CA LYS A 29 -2.51 13.24 12.77
C LYS A 29 -1.40 13.16 13.82
N GLU A 30 -1.63 13.72 15.01
CA GLU A 30 -0.69 13.52 16.12
C GLU A 30 -0.47 12.02 16.36
N LYS A 31 0.79 11.63 16.52
CA LYS A 31 1.21 10.24 16.78
C LYS A 31 0.86 9.26 15.66
N ASN A 32 0.85 9.69 14.40
CA ASN A 32 0.58 8.79 13.27
C ASN A 32 1.61 7.64 13.19
N GLU A 33 2.82 7.82 13.69
CA GLU A 33 3.82 6.76 13.82
C GLU A 33 3.38 5.64 14.78
N VAL A 34 2.62 5.97 15.82
CA VAL A 34 2.06 4.99 16.75
C VAL A 34 0.92 4.23 16.08
N GLU A 35 0.05 4.92 15.34
CA GLU A 35 -1.01 4.28 14.56
C GLU A 35 -0.45 3.35 13.48
N TYR A 36 0.56 3.82 12.75
CA TYR A 36 1.27 3.03 11.75
C TYR A 36 1.72 1.69 12.35
N ASN A 37 2.47 1.74 13.45
CA ASN A 37 2.97 0.53 14.11
C ASN A 37 1.84 -0.37 14.61
N LYS A 38 0.74 0.21 15.12
CA LYS A 38 -0.43 -0.53 15.62
C LYS A 38 -1.19 -1.25 14.50
N PHE A 39 -1.34 -0.64 13.33
CA PHE A 39 -2.17 -1.17 12.25
C PHE A 39 -1.38 -1.77 11.09
N PHE A 40 -0.05 -1.73 11.13
CA PHE A 40 0.81 -2.27 10.08
C PHE A 40 0.43 -3.71 9.68
N GLU A 41 0.35 -4.62 10.67
CA GLU A 41 0.01 -6.02 10.41
C GLU A 41 -1.40 -6.20 9.84
N LEU A 42 -2.38 -5.45 10.36
CA LEU A 42 -3.76 -5.49 9.87
C LEU A 42 -3.85 -4.98 8.43
N ALA A 43 -3.16 -3.88 8.11
CA ALA A 43 -3.11 -3.32 6.77
C ALA A 43 -2.43 -4.30 5.79
N ALA A 44 -1.33 -4.95 6.21
CA ALA A 44 -0.66 -5.98 5.42
C ALA A 44 -1.59 -7.16 5.14
N PHE A 45 -2.28 -7.68 6.16
CA PHE A 45 -3.24 -8.77 6.03
C PHE A 45 -4.40 -8.42 5.08
N ASN A 46 -5.04 -7.27 5.28
CA ASN A 46 -6.15 -6.82 4.44
C ASN A 46 -5.72 -6.62 2.98
N SER A 47 -4.55 -6.04 2.76
CA SER A 47 -3.99 -5.87 1.41
C SER A 47 -3.77 -7.22 0.73
N ALA A 48 -3.20 -8.20 1.44
CA ALA A 48 -2.97 -9.53 0.90
C ALA A 48 -4.27 -10.28 0.61
N LYS A 49 -5.26 -10.17 1.50
CA LYS A 49 -6.58 -10.80 1.33
C LYS A 49 -7.26 -10.35 0.04
N VAL A 50 -7.28 -9.05 -0.24
CA VAL A 50 -7.88 -8.52 -1.49
C VAL A 50 -7.16 -9.08 -2.71
N VAL A 51 -5.83 -9.14 -2.69
CA VAL A 51 -5.05 -9.70 -3.82
C VAL A 51 -5.34 -11.18 -4.03
N GLN A 52 -5.63 -11.95 -2.98
CA GLN A 52 -5.97 -13.38 -3.10
C GLN A 52 -7.38 -13.64 -3.67
N GLU A 53 -8.26 -12.64 -3.63
CA GLU A 53 -9.65 -12.75 -4.09
C GLU A 53 -9.87 -12.27 -5.53
N ILE A 54 -8.81 -11.79 -6.22
CA ILE A 54 -8.82 -11.27 -7.60
C ILE A 54 -8.08 -12.25 -8.52
#